data_AF-A0A1I7YTM4-F1
#
_entry.id   AF-A0A1I7YTM4-F1
#
_cell.length_a   1.000
_cell.length_b   1.000
_cell.length_c   1.000
_cell.angle_alpha   90.00
_cell.angle_beta   90.00
_cell.angle_gamma   90.00
#
_symmetry.space_group_name_H-M   'P 1'
#
loop_
_entity.id
_entity.type
_entity.pdbx_description
1 polymer ?
#
loop_
_entity_poly.entity_id
_entity_poly.type
_entity_poly.pdbx_seq_one_letter_code
_entity_poly.pdbx_strand_id
1 'polypeptide(L)'
;MESDNETSVEVKVKTPITEKVTVVIDYEENDNLGLTLTEKLVVNRVQKDTKGDGKFAVGDQIFTVNGRQPNNVDHFYQLIRNMQASYPQMTIEVNRRVNKTPVSDRRLAKINYTKHKSYDYFVAHIYRTAGTKLGLSVKNSFSKVVVMKVDPDGLCAGIYNVGDFILDVDGIPVMTKELTKQLLLSALESKHYASTVVERIKSDLSLRMQLSERFQNDPRVSDDVVRIGKRAAERHRQRAQLTNPPIVRQPPFLSDLDSTANNVTVDCIETIPGGYKFGRAGDAAPHPRAAIQEIAVQEPQRPFVKDDHAQGESLPVNLFSFHL
;
A
#
# COMPACT_ATOMS: atom_id res chain seq x y z
N MET A 1 -12.26 51.32 2.27
CA MET A 1 -12.66 50.49 1.12
C MET A 1 -11.52 49.53 0.89
N GLU A 2 -11.53 48.40 1.59
CA GLU A 2 -10.54 47.33 1.44
C GLU A 2 -11.37 46.09 1.13
N SER A 3 -11.39 45.73 -0.15
CA SER A 3 -12.06 44.55 -0.65
C SER A 3 -10.99 43.49 -0.86
N ASP A 4 -10.95 42.54 0.07
CA ASP A 4 -10.14 41.34 -0.04
C ASP A 4 -10.53 40.56 -1.29
N ASN A 5 -9.55 40.37 -2.16
CA ASN A 5 -9.66 39.62 -3.40
C ASN A 5 -9.49 38.13 -3.06
N GLU A 6 -10.60 37.46 -2.76
CA GLU A 6 -10.66 35.99 -2.64
C GLU A 6 -10.31 35.37 -3.99
N THR A 7 -9.05 34.95 -4.11
CA THR A 7 -8.58 34.17 -5.26
C THR A 7 -9.13 32.75 -5.13
N SER A 8 -10.29 32.52 -5.72
CA SER A 8 -10.86 31.19 -5.90
C SER A 8 -9.96 30.39 -6.85
N VAL A 9 -9.13 29.52 -6.27
CA VAL A 9 -8.33 28.54 -7.02
C VAL A 9 -9.31 27.52 -7.60
N GLU A 10 -9.70 27.72 -8.86
CA GLU A 10 -10.44 26.72 -9.63
C GLU A 10 -9.63 25.42 -9.66
N VAL A 11 -10.13 24.42 -8.95
CA VAL A 11 -9.61 23.04 -9.02
C VAL A 11 -9.92 22.54 -10.43
N LYS A 12 -8.97 22.69 -11.35
CA LYS A 12 -9.01 22.06 -12.68
C LYS A 12 -9.24 20.57 -12.49
N VAL A 13 -10.47 20.13 -12.73
CA VAL A 13 -10.85 18.72 -12.71
C VAL A 13 -10.07 18.04 -13.83
N LYS A 14 -9.07 17.25 -13.46
CA LYS A 14 -8.25 16.50 -14.41
C LYS A 14 -9.16 15.48 -15.10
N THR A 15 -9.38 15.67 -16.41
CA THR A 15 -10.19 14.76 -17.22
C THR A 15 -9.65 13.33 -17.08
N PRO A 16 -10.51 12.32 -16.85
CA PRO A 16 -10.07 10.93 -16.75
C PRO A 16 -9.39 10.53 -18.06
N ILE A 17 -8.23 9.89 -17.94
CA ILE A 17 -7.49 9.39 -19.11
C ILE A 17 -8.26 8.17 -19.62
N THR A 18 -8.71 8.20 -20.87
CA THR A 18 -9.46 7.11 -21.49
C THR A 18 -8.78 6.62 -22.76
N GLU A 19 -8.87 5.32 -23.01
CA GLU A 19 -8.41 4.66 -24.23
C GLU A 19 -9.60 3.99 -24.94
N LYS A 20 -9.56 3.95 -26.27
CA LYS A 20 -10.54 3.22 -27.07
C LYS A 20 -10.16 1.74 -27.08
N VAL A 21 -11.09 0.89 -26.64
CA VAL A 21 -10.93 -0.56 -26.60
C VAL A 21 -12.02 -1.18 -27.45
N THR A 22 -11.62 -2.04 -28.38
CA THR A 22 -12.54 -2.83 -29.20
C THR A 22 -12.75 -4.18 -28.55
N VAL A 23 -13.99 -4.46 -28.13
CA VAL A 23 -14.39 -5.71 -27.49
C VAL A 23 -15.15 -6.54 -28.52
N VAL A 24 -14.64 -7.73 -28.82
CA VAL A 24 -15.28 -8.68 -29.74
C VAL A 24 -15.93 -9.80 -28.92
N ILE A 25 -17.19 -10.09 -29.21
CA ILE A 25 -18.03 -11.04 -28.47
C ILE A 25 -18.80 -11.89 -29.46
N ASP A 26 -18.74 -13.21 -29.28
CA ASP A 26 -19.62 -14.17 -29.94
C ASP A 26 -20.96 -14.16 -29.19
N TYR A 27 -22.03 -13.71 -29.86
CA TYR A 27 -23.33 -13.45 -29.24
C TYR A 27 -24.44 -14.17 -30.00
N GLU A 28 -25.01 -15.21 -29.37
CA GLU A 28 -26.04 -16.09 -29.97
C GLU A 28 -27.46 -15.77 -29.46
N GLU A 29 -28.47 -16.32 -30.15
CA GLU A 29 -29.88 -16.21 -29.74
C GLU A 29 -30.05 -16.81 -28.34
N ASN A 30 -30.50 -15.98 -27.39
CA ASN A 30 -30.59 -16.22 -25.93
C ASN A 30 -29.38 -15.83 -25.06
N ASP A 31 -28.28 -15.36 -25.64
CA ASP A 31 -27.18 -14.85 -24.83
C ASP A 31 -27.56 -13.57 -24.09
N ASN A 32 -27.07 -13.41 -22.87
CA ASN A 32 -27.20 -12.19 -22.10
C ASN A 32 -25.82 -11.56 -21.92
N LEU A 33 -25.71 -10.27 -22.25
CA LEU A 33 -24.53 -9.46 -21.98
C LEU A 33 -24.38 -9.13 -20.48
N GLY A 34 -25.47 -9.14 -19.72
CA GLY A 34 -25.44 -8.93 -18.27
C GLY A 34 -24.98 -7.54 -17.84
N LEU A 35 -25.00 -6.55 -18.74
CA LEU A 35 -24.59 -5.18 -18.45
C LEU A 35 -25.74 -4.38 -17.86
N THR A 36 -25.44 -3.55 -16.86
CA THR A 36 -26.33 -2.49 -16.40
C THR A 36 -25.70 -1.15 -16.76
N LEU A 37 -26.34 -0.40 -17.65
CA LEU A 37 -25.86 0.89 -18.13
C LEU A 37 -26.55 2.05 -17.40
N THR A 38 -25.85 3.17 -17.30
CA THR A 38 -26.43 4.47 -16.94
C THR A 38 -27.01 5.17 -18.17
N GLU A 39 -27.75 6.26 -17.98
CA GLU A 39 -28.30 7.10 -19.06
C GLU A 39 -27.23 7.57 -20.07
N LYS A 40 -25.99 7.75 -19.61
CA LYS A 40 -24.85 8.16 -20.45
C LYS A 40 -24.10 6.97 -21.08
N LEU A 41 -24.72 5.79 -21.10
CA LEU A 41 -24.14 4.55 -21.61
C LEU A 41 -22.82 4.14 -20.94
N VAL A 42 -22.66 4.48 -19.65
CA VAL A 42 -21.55 4.02 -18.83
C VAL A 42 -21.96 2.74 -18.11
N VAL A 43 -21.12 1.71 -18.18
CA VAL A 43 -21.29 0.43 -17.48
C VAL A 43 -21.21 0.68 -15.98
N ASN A 44 -22.33 0.48 -15.29
CA ASN A 44 -22.41 0.58 -13.84
C ASN A 44 -22.09 -0.76 -13.17
N ARG A 45 -22.57 -1.86 -13.77
CA ARG A 45 -22.38 -3.21 -13.25
C ARG A 45 -22.32 -4.22 -14.39
N VAL A 46 -21.53 -5.26 -14.18
CA VAL A 46 -21.45 -6.45 -15.02
C VAL A 46 -21.92 -7.64 -14.18
N GLN A 47 -22.84 -8.44 -14.70
CA GLN A 47 -23.30 -9.66 -14.05
C GLN A 47 -22.29 -10.79 -14.29
N LYS A 48 -22.00 -11.55 -13.23
CA LYS A 48 -21.15 -12.75 -13.31
C LYS A 48 -21.82 -13.81 -14.17
N ASP A 49 -21.02 -14.67 -14.79
CA ASP A 49 -21.49 -15.80 -15.61
C ASP A 49 -22.31 -15.38 -16.85
N THR A 50 -22.09 -14.16 -17.34
CA THR A 50 -22.70 -13.63 -18.59
C THR A 50 -21.64 -13.39 -19.66
N LYS A 51 -22.05 -13.19 -20.93
CA LYS A 51 -21.09 -12.94 -22.03
C LYS A 51 -20.32 -11.63 -21.88
N GLY A 52 -20.84 -10.68 -21.09
CA GLY A 52 -20.14 -9.44 -20.76
C GLY A 52 -19.12 -9.59 -19.63
N ASP A 53 -19.16 -10.69 -18.86
CA ASP A 53 -18.24 -10.93 -17.75
C ASP A 53 -16.80 -11.09 -18.25
N GLY A 54 -15.86 -10.44 -17.58
CA GLY A 54 -14.45 -10.38 -17.97
C GLY A 54 -14.14 -9.58 -19.26
N LYS A 55 -15.14 -9.23 -20.08
CA LYS A 55 -14.98 -8.44 -21.31
C LYS A 55 -15.13 -6.95 -21.06
N PHE A 56 -16.14 -6.57 -20.27
CA PHE A 56 -16.38 -5.19 -19.86
C PHE A 56 -15.91 -4.94 -18.44
N ALA A 57 -15.47 -3.71 -18.19
CA ALA A 57 -15.13 -3.21 -16.87
C ALA A 57 -16.16 -2.16 -16.43
N VAL A 58 -16.37 -2.07 -15.11
CA VAL A 58 -17.20 -1.00 -14.54
C VAL A 58 -16.56 0.36 -14.85
N GLY A 59 -17.37 1.29 -15.35
CA GLY A 59 -16.91 2.62 -15.80
C GLY A 59 -16.56 2.71 -17.27
N ASP A 60 -16.58 1.60 -18.02
CA ASP A 60 -16.49 1.62 -19.49
C ASP A 60 -17.66 2.41 -20.07
N GLN A 61 -17.39 3.31 -21.00
CA GLN A 61 -18.43 4.04 -21.73
C GLN A 61 -18.59 3.44 -23.11
N ILE A 62 -19.80 3.01 -23.46
CA ILE A 62 -20.08 2.48 -24.80
C ILE A 62 -19.98 3.62 -25.82
N PHE A 63 -19.16 3.44 -26.85
CA PHE A 63 -18.97 4.41 -27.92
C PHE A 63 -19.70 3.98 -29.19
N THR A 64 -19.43 2.77 -29.71
CA THR A 64 -20.14 2.22 -30.89
C THR A 64 -20.37 0.72 -30.75
N VAL A 65 -21.40 0.23 -31.45
CA VAL A 65 -21.71 -1.19 -31.63
C VAL A 65 -21.74 -1.47 -33.13
N ASN A 66 -20.82 -2.30 -33.62
CA ASN A 66 -20.61 -2.58 -35.03
C ASN A 66 -20.56 -1.31 -35.90
N GLY A 67 -19.87 -0.26 -35.40
CA GLY A 67 -19.74 1.03 -36.08
C GLY A 67 -20.95 1.97 -35.96
N ARG A 68 -22.03 1.58 -35.29
CA ARG A 68 -23.19 2.46 -35.04
C ARG A 68 -23.15 3.03 -33.62
N GLN A 69 -23.37 4.33 -33.48
CA GLN A 69 -23.40 4.98 -32.18
C GLN A 69 -24.80 4.82 -31.52
N PRO A 70 -24.89 4.21 -30.34
CA PRO A 70 -26.12 4.21 -29.57
C PRO A 70 -26.40 5.59 -28.97
N ASN A 71 -27.65 6.08 -29.09
CA ASN A 71 -28.08 7.32 -28.44
C ASN A 71 -28.54 7.08 -26.99
N ASN A 72 -29.25 5.97 -26.76
CA ASN A 72 -29.92 5.66 -25.49
C ASN A 72 -29.68 4.19 -25.14
N VAL A 73 -29.93 3.82 -23.88
CA VAL A 73 -29.79 2.44 -23.38
C VAL A 73 -30.69 1.48 -24.16
N ASP A 74 -31.95 1.85 -24.42
CA ASP A 74 -32.86 1.00 -25.20
C ASP A 74 -32.40 0.83 -26.64
N HIS A 75 -31.90 1.92 -27.25
CA HIS A 75 -31.35 1.87 -28.61
C HIS A 75 -30.11 0.97 -28.67
N PHE A 76 -29.27 0.97 -27.63
CA PHE A 76 -28.14 0.04 -27.53
C PHE A 76 -28.61 -1.42 -27.55
N TYR A 77 -29.61 -1.81 -26.75
CA TYR A 77 -30.14 -3.18 -26.79
C TYR A 77 -30.89 -3.51 -28.08
N GLN A 78 -31.55 -2.53 -28.71
CA GLN A 78 -32.15 -2.71 -30.04
C GLN A 78 -31.09 -2.97 -31.11
N LEU A 79 -29.95 -2.25 -31.08
CA LEU A 79 -28.84 -2.49 -31.99
C LEU A 79 -28.27 -3.91 -31.82
N ILE A 80 -28.12 -4.37 -30.58
CA ILE A 80 -27.68 -5.75 -30.28
C ILE A 80 -28.65 -6.77 -30.89
N ARG A 81 -29.96 -6.63 -30.63
CA ARG A 81 -31.00 -7.54 -31.12
C ARG A 81 -31.14 -7.54 -32.64
N ASN A 82 -31.12 -6.38 -33.27
CA ASN A 82 -31.27 -6.26 -34.72
C ASN A 82 -30.05 -6.83 -35.48
N MET A 83 -28.87 -6.76 -34.87
CA MET A 83 -27.62 -7.22 -35.49
C MET A 83 -27.36 -8.71 -35.30
N GLN A 84 -28.01 -9.34 -34.32
CA GLN A 84 -27.95 -10.78 -34.08
C GLN A 84 -28.35 -11.62 -35.31
N ALA A 85 -29.22 -11.07 -36.17
CA ALA A 85 -29.64 -11.73 -37.40
C ALA A 85 -28.62 -11.63 -38.57
N SER A 86 -27.64 -10.72 -38.49
CA SER A 86 -26.73 -10.41 -39.61
C SER A 86 -25.25 -10.67 -39.34
N TYR A 87 -24.83 -10.83 -38.07
CA TYR A 87 -23.43 -11.00 -37.72
C TYR A 87 -23.25 -12.08 -36.64
N PRO A 88 -22.39 -13.10 -36.88
CA PRO A 88 -22.06 -14.10 -35.86
C PRO A 88 -21.19 -13.54 -34.72
N GLN A 89 -20.51 -12.41 -34.95
CA GLN A 89 -19.67 -11.73 -33.96
C GLN A 89 -20.06 -10.26 -33.83
N MET A 90 -20.12 -9.80 -32.58
CA MET A 90 -20.42 -8.43 -32.23
C MET A 90 -19.17 -7.70 -31.77
N THR A 91 -18.91 -6.55 -32.39
CA THR A 91 -17.81 -5.65 -32.07
C THR A 91 -18.35 -4.42 -31.35
N ILE A 92 -17.93 -4.20 -30.11
CA ILE A 92 -18.34 -3.05 -29.31
C ILE A 92 -17.09 -2.23 -29.00
N GLU A 93 -17.07 -0.98 -29.43
CA GLU A 93 -16.03 -0.03 -29.05
C GLU A 93 -16.45 0.67 -27.75
N VAL A 94 -15.56 0.61 -26.76
CA VAL A 94 -15.76 1.29 -25.48
C VAL A 94 -14.61 2.24 -25.20
N ASN A 95 -14.91 3.35 -24.55
CA ASN A 95 -13.92 4.20 -23.93
C ASN A 95 -13.67 3.67 -22.52
N ARG A 96 -12.54 3.01 -22.33
CA ARG A 96 -12.11 2.45 -21.04
C ARG A 96 -11.22 3.45 -20.32
N ARG A 97 -11.41 3.59 -19.02
CA ARG A 97 -10.54 4.45 -18.19
C ARG A 97 -9.20 3.75 -17.97
N VAL A 98 -8.12 4.50 -18.16
CA VAL A 98 -6.76 4.03 -17.92
C VAL A 98 -6.52 4.01 -16.41
N ASN A 99 -6.35 2.82 -15.86
CA ASN A 99 -6.14 2.60 -14.44
C ASN A 99 -4.66 2.59 -14.03
N LYS A 100 -3.75 2.44 -15.00
CA LYS A 100 -2.30 2.35 -14.76
C LYS A 100 -1.54 3.23 -15.75
N THR A 101 -0.66 4.07 -15.24
CA THR A 101 0.29 4.83 -16.08
C THR A 101 1.69 4.72 -15.50
N PRO A 102 2.75 4.80 -16.32
CA PRO A 102 4.11 4.83 -15.81
C PRO A 102 4.30 6.01 -14.86
N VAL A 103 5.10 5.81 -13.81
CA VAL A 103 5.40 6.90 -12.87
C VAL A 103 6.37 7.90 -13.50
N SER A 104 6.06 9.19 -13.36
CA SER A 104 6.95 10.27 -13.80
C SER A 104 8.05 10.53 -12.76
N ASP A 105 9.25 10.87 -13.21
CA ASP A 105 10.38 11.13 -12.31
C ASP A 105 10.13 12.34 -11.41
N ARG A 106 9.38 13.35 -11.90
CA ARG A 106 8.94 14.51 -11.09
C ARG A 106 8.12 14.08 -9.88
N ARG A 107 7.25 13.06 -10.04
CA ARG A 107 6.41 12.57 -8.97
C ARG A 107 7.23 11.83 -7.91
N LEU A 108 8.21 11.06 -8.34
CA LEU A 108 9.14 10.36 -7.43
C LEU A 108 10.06 11.32 -6.69
N ALA A 109 10.53 12.37 -7.36
CA ALA A 109 11.30 13.44 -6.72
C ALA A 109 10.49 14.13 -5.61
N LYS A 110 9.19 14.36 -5.83
CA LYS A 110 8.29 14.98 -4.83
C LYS A 110 8.16 14.14 -3.54
N ILE A 111 8.17 12.82 -3.67
CA ILE A 111 8.09 11.91 -2.53
C ILE A 111 9.48 11.54 -1.97
N ASN A 112 10.55 12.12 -2.53
CA ASN A 112 11.94 11.82 -2.20
C ASN A 112 12.26 10.31 -2.23
N TYR A 113 11.81 9.62 -3.28
CA TYR A 113 11.95 8.18 -3.41
C TYR A 113 12.79 7.79 -4.62
N THR A 114 13.78 6.92 -4.40
CA THR A 114 14.70 6.45 -5.44
C THR A 114 14.21 5.12 -6.02
N LYS A 115 14.09 5.02 -7.35
CA LYS A 115 13.70 3.77 -8.03
C LYS A 115 14.72 2.66 -7.75
N HIS A 116 14.25 1.53 -7.26
CA HIS A 116 15.07 0.33 -7.11
C HIS A 116 14.86 -0.63 -8.30
N LYS A 117 15.94 -1.22 -8.83
CA LYS A 117 15.90 -2.07 -10.04
C LYS A 117 14.98 -3.29 -9.91
N SER A 118 14.85 -3.83 -8.70
CA SER A 118 14.02 -5.02 -8.41
C SER A 118 12.52 -4.73 -8.31
N TYR A 119 12.09 -3.48 -8.47
CA TYR A 119 10.70 -3.07 -8.37
C TYR A 119 10.22 -2.35 -9.64
N ASP A 120 8.93 -2.51 -9.91
CA ASP A 120 8.16 -1.71 -10.84
C ASP A 120 7.43 -0.62 -10.09
N TYR A 121 7.37 0.54 -10.72
CA TYR A 121 6.68 1.70 -10.19
C TYR A 121 5.67 2.19 -11.22
N PHE A 122 4.42 2.31 -10.80
CA PHE A 122 3.35 2.82 -11.64
C PHE A 122 2.43 3.70 -10.80
N VAL A 123 1.72 4.60 -11.48
CA VAL A 123 0.62 5.36 -10.89
C VAL A 123 -0.66 4.58 -11.16
N ALA A 124 -1.32 4.19 -10.07
CA ALA A 124 -2.66 3.66 -10.10
C ALA A 124 -3.67 4.82 -10.05
N HIS A 125 -4.60 4.82 -10.99
CA HIS A 125 -5.70 5.77 -11.09
C HIS A 125 -6.97 5.08 -10.60
N ILE A 126 -7.57 5.62 -9.55
CA ILE A 126 -8.84 5.14 -9.01
C ILE A 126 -9.91 6.18 -9.34
N TYR A 127 -10.96 5.74 -10.02
CA TYR A 127 -12.12 6.57 -10.31
C TYR A 127 -13.30 6.09 -9.48
N ARG A 128 -14.02 7.02 -8.85
CA ARG A 128 -15.22 6.68 -8.09
C ARG A 128 -16.35 6.35 -9.05
N THR A 129 -16.94 5.17 -8.88
CA THR A 129 -18.23 4.80 -9.47
C THR A 129 -19.25 4.69 -8.34
N ALA A 130 -20.41 5.32 -8.52
CA ALA A 130 -21.47 5.29 -7.51
C ALA A 130 -21.98 3.85 -7.30
N GLY A 131 -22.18 3.45 -6.04
CA GLY A 131 -22.67 2.11 -5.70
C GLY A 131 -21.60 1.01 -5.64
N THR A 132 -20.35 1.28 -6.01
CA THR A 132 -19.24 0.32 -5.88
C THR A 132 -18.37 0.62 -4.65
N LYS A 133 -18.01 -0.42 -3.90
CA LYS A 133 -17.05 -0.32 -2.79
C LYS A 133 -15.62 -0.17 -3.34
N LEU A 134 -14.74 0.49 -2.58
CA LEU A 134 -13.31 0.57 -2.93
C LEU A 134 -12.67 -0.83 -3.00
N GLY A 135 -13.00 -1.70 -2.04
CA GLY A 135 -12.57 -3.10 -2.02
C GLY A 135 -11.07 -3.28 -1.77
N LEU A 136 -10.44 -2.39 -1.01
CA LEU A 136 -9.01 -2.42 -0.72
C LEU A 136 -8.76 -2.54 0.79
N SER A 137 -7.98 -3.53 1.20
CA SER A 137 -7.50 -3.69 2.57
C SER A 137 -6.01 -3.44 2.65
N VAL A 138 -5.60 -2.54 3.53
CA VAL A 138 -4.20 -2.13 3.71
C VAL A 138 -3.74 -2.34 5.15
N LYS A 139 -2.48 -2.74 5.31
CA LYS A 139 -1.79 -2.88 6.61
C LYS A 139 -0.52 -2.05 6.58
N ASN A 140 -0.14 -1.53 7.74
CA ASN A 140 1.14 -0.86 7.91
C ASN A 140 2.22 -1.91 8.19
N SER A 141 3.31 -1.89 7.43
CA SER A 141 4.45 -2.79 7.57
C SER A 141 5.74 -2.04 7.25
N PHE A 142 6.71 -2.06 8.17
CA PHE A 142 8.03 -1.42 8.00
C PHE A 142 7.98 0.02 7.47
N SER A 143 7.12 0.85 8.08
CA SER A 143 6.90 2.26 7.68
C SER A 143 6.38 2.44 6.24
N LYS A 144 5.82 1.39 5.64
CA LYS A 144 5.16 1.40 4.34
C LYS A 144 3.75 0.83 4.46
N VAL A 145 2.90 1.21 3.53
CA VAL A 145 1.52 0.71 3.47
C VAL A 145 1.44 -0.40 2.45
N VAL A 146 1.05 -1.60 2.89
CA VAL A 146 0.97 -2.82 2.08
C VAL A 146 -0.47 -3.18 1.82
N VAL A 147 -0.77 -3.58 0.58
CA VAL A 147 -2.06 -4.14 0.18
C VAL A 147 -2.15 -5.59 0.63
N MET A 148 -3.09 -5.89 1.51
CA MET A 148 -3.29 -7.21 2.12
C MET A 148 -4.31 -8.05 1.36
N LYS A 149 -5.40 -7.39 0.96
CA LYS A 149 -6.52 -8.04 0.30
C LYS A 149 -7.14 -7.05 -0.67
N VAL A 150 -7.49 -7.56 -1.84
CA VAL A 150 -8.25 -6.85 -2.85
C VAL A 150 -9.54 -7.63 -3.05
N ASP A 151 -10.68 -6.95 -2.92
CA ASP A 151 -11.98 -7.54 -3.22
C ASP A 151 -12.17 -7.55 -4.75
N PRO A 152 -12.56 -8.69 -5.34
CA PRO A 152 -12.72 -8.82 -6.79
C PRO A 152 -13.88 -7.95 -7.34
N ASP A 153 -14.88 -7.65 -6.51
CA ASP A 153 -16.02 -6.81 -6.88
C ASP A 153 -15.80 -5.31 -6.56
N GLY A 154 -14.58 -4.92 -6.17
CA GLY A 154 -14.22 -3.55 -5.79
C GLY A 154 -13.62 -2.72 -6.92
N LEU A 155 -13.59 -1.39 -6.75
CA LEU A 155 -12.93 -0.46 -7.70
C LEU A 155 -11.44 -0.73 -7.88
N CYS A 156 -10.79 -1.26 -6.85
CA CYS A 156 -9.37 -1.59 -6.88
C CYS A 156 -9.04 -2.93 -7.56
N ALA A 157 -10.05 -3.70 -7.96
CA ALA A 157 -9.86 -4.99 -8.63
C ALA A 157 -9.10 -4.84 -9.95
N GLY A 158 -8.07 -5.66 -10.16
CA GLY A 158 -7.21 -5.61 -11.36
C GLY A 158 -6.20 -4.45 -11.39
N ILE A 159 -6.35 -3.44 -10.53
CA ILE A 159 -5.39 -2.34 -10.38
C ILE A 159 -4.25 -2.78 -9.44
N TYR A 160 -4.63 -3.17 -8.22
CA TYR A 160 -3.73 -3.59 -7.16
C TYR A 160 -3.69 -5.11 -7.05
N ASN A 161 -2.56 -5.61 -6.57
CA ASN A 161 -2.34 -6.99 -6.19
C ASN A 161 -1.99 -7.06 -4.70
N VAL A 162 -2.22 -8.22 -4.09
CA VAL A 162 -1.74 -8.49 -2.73
C VAL A 162 -0.21 -8.41 -2.71
N GLY A 163 0.33 -7.71 -1.70
CA GLY A 163 1.77 -7.46 -1.54
C GLY A 163 2.28 -6.19 -2.23
N ASP A 164 1.41 -5.42 -2.90
CA ASP A 164 1.79 -4.11 -3.44
C ASP A 164 2.01 -3.08 -2.32
N PHE A 165 2.99 -2.19 -2.50
CA PHE A 165 3.27 -1.09 -1.58
C PHE A 165 2.72 0.23 -2.12
N ILE A 166 1.97 0.94 -1.30
CA ILE A 166 1.46 2.29 -1.62
C ILE A 166 2.44 3.30 -1.02
N LEU A 167 3.04 4.13 -1.88
CA LEU A 167 4.03 5.14 -1.47
C LEU A 167 3.41 6.52 -1.27
N ASP A 168 2.41 6.87 -2.08
CA ASP A 168 1.74 8.17 -2.01
C ASP A 168 0.24 8.10 -2.36
N VAL A 169 -0.48 9.15 -1.98
CA VAL A 169 -1.84 9.43 -2.43
C VAL A 169 -1.92 10.88 -2.86
N ASP A 170 -2.28 11.14 -4.12
CA ASP A 170 -2.35 12.46 -4.77
C ASP A 170 -1.08 13.33 -4.66
N GLY A 171 0.03 12.74 -4.23
CA GLY A 171 1.37 13.35 -4.21
C GLY A 171 1.78 13.75 -2.82
N ILE A 172 1.02 13.28 -1.84
CA ILE A 172 1.33 13.33 -0.43
C ILE A 172 1.87 11.94 -0.08
N PRO A 173 3.13 11.83 0.36
CA PRO A 173 3.71 10.55 0.75
C PRO A 173 2.97 9.99 1.95
N VAL A 174 2.76 8.67 1.97
CA VAL A 174 2.02 7.99 3.02
C VAL A 174 2.88 6.92 3.69
N MET A 175 2.96 6.99 5.03
CA MET A 175 3.73 6.04 5.85
C MET A 175 2.84 5.18 6.75
N THR A 176 1.58 5.56 6.92
CA THR A 176 0.66 4.94 7.88
C THR A 176 -0.68 4.64 7.21
N LYS A 177 -1.29 3.50 7.57
CA LYS A 177 -2.57 3.05 6.99
C LYS A 177 -3.71 4.04 7.23
N GLU A 178 -3.72 4.73 8.37
CA GLU A 178 -4.73 5.73 8.73
C GLU A 178 -4.68 6.92 7.77
N LEU A 179 -3.48 7.45 7.51
CA LEU A 179 -3.27 8.56 6.59
C LEU A 179 -3.67 8.18 5.17
N THR A 180 -3.27 7.00 4.69
CA THR A 180 -3.67 6.51 3.36
C THR A 180 -5.19 6.41 3.23
N LYS A 181 -5.87 5.87 4.25
CA LYS A 181 -7.33 5.73 4.24
C LYS A 181 -8.02 7.09 4.22
N GLN A 182 -7.59 8.03 5.06
CA GLN A 182 -8.15 9.37 5.12
C GLN A 182 -7.96 10.12 3.80
N LEU A 183 -6.76 10.07 3.22
CA LEU A 183 -6.47 10.74 1.95
C LEU A 183 -7.27 10.13 0.79
N LEU A 184 -7.34 8.80 0.69
CA LEU A 184 -8.13 8.13 -0.35
C LEU A 184 -9.62 8.46 -0.24
N LEU A 185 -10.19 8.39 0.97
CA LEU A 185 -11.61 8.72 1.17
C LEU A 185 -11.88 10.19 0.82
N SER A 186 -11.07 11.12 1.31
CA SER A 186 -11.24 12.55 1.03
C SER A 186 -11.10 12.88 -0.47
N ALA A 187 -10.17 12.24 -1.18
CA ALA A 187 -9.98 12.43 -2.62
C ALA A 187 -11.16 11.88 -3.44
N LEU A 188 -11.66 10.69 -3.08
CA LEU A 188 -12.80 10.07 -3.76
C LEU A 188 -14.13 10.78 -3.43
N GLU A 189 -14.26 11.39 -2.26
CA GLU A 189 -15.43 12.18 -1.88
C GLU A 189 -15.46 13.53 -2.58
N SER A 190 -14.33 14.25 -2.62
CA SER A 190 -14.26 15.61 -3.18
C SER A 190 -14.06 15.65 -4.70
N LYS A 191 -13.10 14.88 -5.23
CA LYS A 191 -12.68 14.93 -6.65
C LYS A 191 -13.24 13.79 -7.49
N HIS A 192 -13.86 12.79 -6.86
CA HIS A 192 -14.27 11.52 -7.49
C HIS A 192 -13.12 10.76 -8.18
N TYR A 193 -11.87 11.11 -7.86
CA TYR A 193 -10.66 10.59 -8.47
C TYR A 193 -9.52 10.63 -7.46
N ALA A 194 -8.71 9.58 -7.44
CA ALA A 194 -7.50 9.49 -6.65
C ALA A 194 -6.37 8.87 -7.47
N SER A 195 -5.16 9.37 -7.28
CA SER A 195 -3.94 8.85 -7.90
C SER A 195 -2.98 8.36 -6.84
N THR A 196 -2.46 7.14 -6.95
CA THR A 196 -1.48 6.61 -5.99
C THR A 196 -0.26 6.05 -6.70
N VAL A 197 0.93 6.34 -6.21
CA VAL A 197 2.16 5.67 -6.64
C VAL A 197 2.27 4.33 -5.93
N VAL A 198 2.41 3.27 -6.73
CA VAL A 198 2.52 1.89 -6.26
C VAL A 198 3.90 1.34 -6.62
N GLU A 199 4.53 0.70 -5.65
CA GLU A 199 5.74 -0.10 -5.80
C GLU A 199 5.35 -1.59 -5.80
N ARG A 200 5.70 -2.29 -6.87
CA ARG A 200 5.43 -3.72 -7.07
C ARG A 200 6.73 -4.46 -7.31
N ILE A 201 6.92 -5.60 -6.67
CA ILE A 201 8.12 -6.43 -6.85
C ILE A 201 8.11 -7.04 -8.27
N LYS A 202 9.21 -6.88 -9.01
CA LYS A 202 9.45 -7.52 -10.32
C LYS A 202 9.84 -8.98 -10.21
N SER A 203 10.49 -9.33 -9.10
CA SER A 203 11.12 -10.63 -8.88
C SER A 203 10.11 -11.79 -8.89
N ASP A 204 10.62 -12.98 -9.21
CA ASP A 204 9.94 -14.24 -9.48
C ASP A 204 8.66 -14.46 -8.65
N LEU A 205 7.64 -15.03 -9.31
CA LEU A 205 6.29 -15.24 -8.76
C LEU A 205 6.34 -15.83 -7.34
N SER A 206 7.32 -16.70 -7.10
CA SER A 206 7.70 -17.33 -5.83
C SER A 206 7.87 -16.32 -4.67
N LEU A 207 8.61 -15.23 -4.86
CA LEU A 207 8.87 -14.23 -3.81
C LEU A 207 7.63 -13.38 -3.53
N ARG A 208 6.83 -13.09 -4.55
CA ARG A 208 5.55 -12.41 -4.40
C ARG A 208 4.56 -13.26 -3.61
N MET A 209 4.51 -14.56 -3.90
CA MET A 209 3.71 -15.54 -3.16
C MET A 209 4.18 -15.64 -1.70
N GLN A 210 5.47 -15.84 -1.45
CA GLN A 210 6.03 -15.92 -0.08
C GLN A 210 5.75 -14.66 0.75
N LEU A 211 5.87 -13.47 0.16
CA LEU A 211 5.55 -12.23 0.86
C LEU A 211 4.05 -12.11 1.11
N SER A 212 3.22 -12.46 0.13
CA SER A 212 1.76 -12.47 0.31
C SER A 212 1.34 -13.41 1.45
N GLU A 213 1.96 -14.59 1.57
CA GLU A 213 1.71 -15.54 2.66
C GLU A 213 2.14 -14.99 4.02
N ARG A 214 3.32 -14.35 4.10
CA ARG A 214 3.78 -13.69 5.33
C ARG A 214 2.83 -12.61 5.80
N PHE A 215 2.22 -11.88 4.87
CA PHE A 215 1.28 -10.83 5.21
C PHE A 215 -0.11 -11.40 5.56
N GLN A 216 -0.58 -12.42 4.84
CA GLN A 216 -1.90 -13.02 5.08
C GLN A 216 -1.99 -13.78 6.40
N ASN A 217 -0.89 -14.40 6.83
CA ASN A 217 -0.87 -15.26 8.01
C ASN A 217 -0.28 -14.52 9.21
N ASP A 218 -1.08 -13.66 9.86
CA ASP A 218 -0.81 -13.39 11.27
C ASP A 218 -0.99 -14.71 12.04
N PRO A 219 -0.05 -15.11 12.93
CA PRO A 219 -0.19 -16.35 13.70
C PRO A 219 -1.56 -16.35 14.39
N ARG A 220 -2.33 -17.42 14.19
CA ARG A 220 -3.64 -17.55 14.83
C ARG A 220 -3.44 -17.68 16.33
N VAL A 221 -3.63 -16.59 17.05
CA VAL A 221 -3.54 -16.53 18.51
C VAL A 221 -4.70 -17.32 19.10
N SER A 222 -4.45 -18.13 20.14
CA SER A 222 -5.50 -18.88 20.83
C SER A 222 -6.49 -17.95 21.54
N ASP A 223 -7.75 -18.38 21.66
CA ASP A 223 -8.81 -17.56 22.26
C ASP A 223 -8.49 -17.16 23.71
N ASP A 224 -7.77 -18.01 24.46
CA ASP A 224 -7.28 -17.71 25.80
C ASP A 224 -6.31 -16.51 25.82
N VAL A 225 -5.34 -16.49 24.89
CA VAL A 225 -4.37 -15.39 24.80
C VAL A 225 -5.06 -14.10 24.36
N VAL A 226 -6.05 -14.19 23.45
CA VAL A 226 -6.89 -13.03 23.09
C VAL A 226 -7.67 -12.51 24.30
N ARG A 227 -8.26 -13.39 25.11
CA ARG A 227 -9.02 -13.03 26.32
C ARG A 227 -8.12 -12.34 27.35
N ILE A 228 -6.92 -12.89 27.59
CA ILE A 228 -5.92 -12.32 28.51
C ILE A 228 -5.45 -10.96 27.99
N GLY A 229 -5.16 -10.86 26.69
CA GLY A 229 -4.74 -9.62 26.04
C GLY A 229 -5.79 -8.51 26.14
N LYS A 230 -7.07 -8.83 25.87
CA LYS A 230 -8.19 -7.88 26.03
C LYS A 230 -8.31 -7.37 27.47
N ARG A 231 -8.28 -8.28 28.46
CA ARG A 231 -8.33 -7.93 29.89
C ARG A 231 -7.13 -7.09 30.32
N ALA A 232 -5.94 -7.33 29.78
CA ALA A 232 -4.75 -6.54 30.07
C ALA A 232 -4.82 -5.14 29.42
N ALA A 233 -5.28 -5.06 28.18
CA ALA A 233 -5.46 -3.80 27.45
C ALA A 233 -6.51 -2.91 28.10
N GLU A 234 -7.64 -3.46 28.56
CA GLU A 234 -8.66 -2.71 29.31
C GLU A 234 -8.11 -2.15 30.62
N ARG A 235 -7.37 -2.96 31.40
CA ARG A 235 -6.69 -2.49 32.60
C ARG A 235 -5.71 -1.35 32.30
N HIS A 236 -4.97 -1.44 31.20
CA HIS A 236 -4.04 -0.38 30.79
C HIS A 236 -4.75 0.90 30.33
N ARG A 237 -5.88 0.79 29.62
CA ARG A 237 -6.69 1.96 29.22
C ARG A 237 -7.32 2.65 30.42
N GLN A 238 -7.86 1.89 31.37
CA GLN A 238 -8.40 2.44 32.62
C GLN A 238 -7.31 3.14 33.44
N ARG A 239 -6.11 2.55 33.52
CA ARG A 239 -4.94 3.19 34.17
C ARG A 239 -4.44 4.43 33.43
N ALA A 240 -4.50 4.45 32.10
CA ALA A 240 -4.10 5.62 31.31
C ALA A 240 -5.09 6.78 31.42
N GLN A 241 -6.35 6.51 31.75
CA GLN A 241 -7.36 7.55 32.04
C GLN A 241 -7.21 8.13 33.46
N LEU A 242 -6.54 7.41 34.37
CA LEU A 242 -6.17 7.94 35.67
C LEU A 242 -4.93 8.84 35.48
N THR A 243 -5.14 10.15 35.43
CA THR A 243 -4.07 11.16 35.48
C THR A 243 -3.47 11.21 36.88
N ASN A 244 -2.72 10.17 37.26
CA ASN A 244 -1.94 10.22 38.49
C ASN A 244 -0.79 11.22 38.26
N PRO A 245 -0.68 12.30 39.05
CA PRO A 245 0.47 13.19 38.93
C PRO A 245 1.76 12.41 39.19
N PRO A 246 2.87 12.75 38.51
CA PRO A 246 4.14 12.10 38.76
C PRO A 246 4.47 12.22 40.25
N ILE A 247 4.70 11.08 40.90
CA ILE A 247 5.14 11.03 42.30
C ILE A 247 6.62 11.46 42.31
N VAL A 248 6.86 12.76 42.21
CA VAL A 248 8.12 13.37 42.60
C VAL A 248 8.06 13.53 44.12
N ARG A 249 8.57 12.54 44.86
CA ARG A 249 8.81 12.74 46.29
C ARG A 249 10.00 13.68 46.43
N GLN A 250 9.76 14.95 46.72
CA GLN A 250 10.82 15.79 47.26
C GLN A 250 11.19 15.24 48.64
N PRO A 251 12.47 14.97 48.94
CA PRO A 251 12.87 14.63 50.30
C PRO A 251 12.56 15.82 51.23
N PRO A 252 12.13 15.58 52.48
CA PRO A 252 11.82 16.65 53.42
C PRO A 252 13.09 17.48 53.64
N PHE A 253 12.93 18.78 53.45
CA PHE A 253 13.95 19.77 53.73
C PHE A 253 14.23 19.72 55.24
N LEU A 254 15.46 19.40 55.64
CA LEU A 254 15.94 19.58 57.02
C LEU A 254 16.12 21.08 57.27
N SER A 255 15.01 21.79 57.49
CA SER A 255 15.02 23.07 58.20
C SER A 255 14.50 22.79 59.59
N ASP A 256 15.41 22.55 60.54
CA ASP A 256 15.26 22.77 61.98
C ASP A 256 16.58 22.34 62.64
N LEU A 257 17.61 23.17 62.50
CA LEU A 257 18.77 23.16 63.39
C LEU A 257 18.58 24.35 64.33
N ASP A 258 17.83 24.10 65.40
CA ASP A 258 17.80 24.98 66.56
C ASP A 258 19.23 25.12 67.10
N SER A 259 19.70 26.36 67.07
CA SER A 259 20.83 26.80 67.85
C SER A 259 20.53 26.59 69.34
N THR A 260 21.47 25.95 70.04
CA THR A 260 21.69 25.91 71.52
C THR A 260 21.45 24.55 72.19
N ALA A 261 22.52 23.74 72.29
CA ALA A 261 22.88 22.92 73.46
C ALA A 261 24.19 22.14 73.13
N ASN A 262 25.36 22.71 73.39
CA ASN A 262 26.19 22.46 74.58
C ASN A 262 26.43 20.98 74.94
N ASN A 263 27.71 20.58 74.74
CA ASN A 263 28.48 19.57 75.45
C ASN A 263 27.81 18.22 75.76
N VAL A 264 28.05 17.25 74.88
CA VAL A 264 28.25 15.86 75.30
C VAL A 264 29.52 15.34 74.65
N THR A 265 30.53 15.13 75.49
CA THR A 265 31.74 14.35 75.22
C THR A 265 31.32 12.95 74.78
N VAL A 266 31.78 12.50 73.61
CA VAL A 266 31.60 11.11 73.19
C VAL A 266 32.96 10.50 72.95
N ASP A 267 33.28 9.56 73.82
CA ASP A 267 34.49 8.77 73.82
C ASP A 267 34.66 7.99 72.51
N CYS A 268 35.94 7.78 72.21
CA CYS A 268 36.50 7.02 71.12
C CYS A 268 35.77 5.69 70.84
N ILE A 269 35.37 5.48 69.59
CA ILE A 269 35.37 4.14 69.00
C ILE A 269 36.07 4.20 67.64
N GLU A 270 37.01 3.28 67.51
CA GLU A 270 38.04 3.18 66.50
C GLU A 270 37.51 2.91 65.09
N THR A 271 38.24 3.52 64.16
CA THR A 271 38.39 3.24 62.74
C THR A 271 38.16 1.79 62.31
N ILE A 272 37.30 1.58 61.30
CA ILE A 272 37.47 0.50 60.31
C ILE A 272 37.51 1.15 58.90
N PRO A 273 38.51 0.82 58.06
CA PRO A 273 38.89 1.61 56.89
C PRO A 273 38.08 1.21 55.65
N GLY A 274 37.65 2.21 54.88
CA GLY A 274 36.95 1.97 53.61
C GLY A 274 36.45 3.25 52.96
N GLY A 275 37.35 4.19 52.71
CA GLY A 275 37.01 5.46 52.06
C GLY A 275 36.59 5.28 50.61
N TYR A 276 35.30 5.39 50.31
CA TYR A 276 34.83 5.71 48.97
C TYR A 276 34.81 7.23 48.78
N LYS A 277 35.81 7.73 48.03
CA LYS A 277 35.86 9.12 47.57
C LYS A 277 34.92 9.28 46.36
N PHE A 278 33.93 10.17 46.45
CA PHE A 278 33.20 10.64 45.28
C PHE A 278 34.09 11.59 44.48
N GLY A 279 34.65 11.10 43.37
CA GLY A 279 35.35 11.90 42.37
C GLY A 279 34.36 12.59 41.43
N ARG A 280 34.60 13.89 41.19
CA ARG A 280 33.89 14.72 40.22
C ARG A 280 34.17 14.27 38.78
N ALA A 281 33.22 14.62 37.92
CA ALA A 281 33.18 14.42 36.47
C ALA A 281 34.48 14.78 35.74
N GLY A 282 34.82 13.95 34.76
CA GLY A 282 35.91 14.16 33.83
C GLY A 282 36.65 12.85 33.58
N ASP A 283 36.18 12.10 32.58
CA ASP A 283 36.99 11.27 31.67
C ASP A 283 36.23 10.01 31.23
N ALA A 284 36.02 9.96 29.92
CA ALA A 284 35.41 8.86 29.19
C ALA A 284 36.33 7.64 29.22
N ALA A 285 35.75 6.49 29.61
CA ALA A 285 36.34 5.17 29.41
C ALA A 285 35.25 4.19 28.93
N PRO A 286 35.64 3.14 28.20
CA PRO A 286 34.87 2.57 27.09
C PRO A 286 33.81 1.56 27.52
N HIS A 287 32.74 1.44 26.71
CA HIS A 287 31.73 0.40 26.87
C HIS A 287 32.33 -1.02 26.74
N PRO A 288 31.98 -1.97 27.62
CA PRO A 288 32.39 -3.36 27.48
C PRO A 288 31.60 -4.03 26.34
N ARG A 289 32.34 -4.49 25.32
CA ARG A 289 31.86 -5.47 24.34
C ARG A 289 31.47 -6.75 25.08
N ALA A 290 30.19 -7.09 25.05
CA ALA A 290 29.73 -8.41 25.44
C ALA A 290 30.33 -9.45 24.49
N ALA A 291 30.92 -10.49 25.09
CA ALA A 291 31.47 -11.65 24.41
C ALA A 291 30.38 -12.35 23.58
N ILE A 292 30.54 -12.33 22.26
CA ILE A 292 29.88 -13.27 21.36
C ILE A 292 30.74 -14.53 21.37
N GLN A 293 30.14 -15.62 21.80
CA GLN A 293 30.70 -16.95 21.75
C GLN A 293 30.80 -17.36 20.26
N GLU A 294 32.03 -17.55 19.77
CA GLU A 294 32.31 -18.07 18.44
C GLU A 294 31.74 -19.48 18.31
N ILE A 295 30.61 -19.60 17.63
CA ILE A 295 30.18 -20.87 17.04
C ILE A 295 30.83 -20.90 15.66
N ALA A 296 31.94 -21.65 15.56
CA ALA A 296 32.57 -21.99 14.30
C ALA A 296 31.60 -22.82 13.45
N VAL A 297 30.89 -22.18 12.53
CA VAL A 297 30.19 -22.86 11.44
C VAL A 297 31.22 -23.08 10.33
N GLN A 298 31.65 -24.32 10.17
CA GLN A 298 32.43 -24.77 9.03
C GLN A 298 31.74 -24.35 7.73
N GLU A 299 32.46 -23.59 6.89
CA GLU A 299 32.07 -23.34 5.52
C GLU A 299 31.87 -24.69 4.79
N PRO A 300 30.72 -24.93 4.14
CA PRO A 300 30.62 -26.03 3.20
C PRO A 300 31.50 -25.70 1.99
N GLN A 301 32.63 -26.41 1.92
CA GLN A 301 33.50 -26.49 0.75
C GLN A 301 32.65 -26.74 -0.50
N ARG A 302 32.68 -25.81 -1.46
CA ARG A 302 32.15 -26.08 -2.80
C ARG A 302 33.04 -27.16 -3.43
N PRO A 303 32.48 -28.29 -3.90
CA PRO A 303 33.28 -29.23 -4.66
C PRO A 303 33.74 -28.56 -5.96
N PHE A 304 35.05 -28.51 -6.09
CA PHE A 304 35.81 -28.16 -7.28
C PHE A 304 35.45 -29.20 -8.37
N VAL A 305 34.58 -28.83 -9.31
CA VAL A 305 34.35 -29.64 -10.52
C VAL A 305 35.34 -29.18 -11.57
N LYS A 306 36.19 -30.12 -11.97
CA LYS A 306 37.20 -29.97 -13.01
C LYS A 306 36.55 -29.65 -14.34
N ASP A 307 37.18 -28.71 -15.06
CA ASP A 307 37.02 -28.54 -16.49
C ASP A 307 37.44 -29.83 -17.19
N ASP A 308 36.50 -30.45 -17.91
CA ASP A 308 36.80 -31.41 -18.96
C ASP A 308 36.19 -30.92 -20.27
N HIS A 309 37.06 -30.77 -21.26
CA HIS A 309 36.77 -30.49 -22.65
C HIS A 309 35.81 -31.52 -23.26
N ALA A 310 34.73 -31.07 -23.90
CA ALA A 310 34.19 -31.71 -25.11
C ALA A 310 33.23 -30.78 -25.87
N GLN A 311 33.68 -30.48 -27.09
CA GLN A 311 33.01 -30.09 -28.33
C GLN A 311 31.48 -30.22 -28.41
N GLY A 312 30.85 -29.20 -28.97
CA GLY A 312 29.42 -29.20 -29.33
C GLY A 312 29.00 -27.93 -30.05
N GLU A 313 29.26 -27.89 -31.36
CA GLU A 313 28.57 -27.16 -32.44
C GLU A 313 27.63 -25.98 -32.10
N SER A 314 27.97 -24.79 -32.60
CA SER A 314 26.98 -23.75 -32.91
C SER A 314 27.17 -23.25 -34.34
N LEU A 315 26.11 -23.38 -35.13
CA LEU A 315 25.95 -22.89 -36.50
C LEU A 315 25.68 -21.36 -36.52
N PRO A 316 25.89 -20.68 -37.66
CA PRO A 316 26.26 -19.28 -37.69
C PRO A 316 25.09 -18.30 -37.61
N VAL A 317 25.41 -17.13 -37.07
CA VAL A 317 24.57 -15.93 -37.00
C VAL A 317 24.50 -15.30 -38.39
N ASN A 318 23.34 -15.38 -39.05
CA ASN A 318 23.05 -14.58 -40.24
C ASN A 318 22.56 -13.20 -39.80
N LEU A 319 23.43 -12.21 -39.96
CA LEU A 319 23.14 -10.79 -39.83
C LEU A 319 22.60 -10.30 -41.17
N PHE A 320 21.29 -10.04 -41.25
CA PHE A 320 20.69 -9.38 -42.41
C PHE A 320 21.08 -7.90 -42.44
N SER A 321 21.79 -7.56 -43.51
CA SER A 321 22.06 -6.21 -44.00
C SER A 321 20.76 -5.56 -44.50
N PHE A 322 20.46 -4.34 -44.06
CA PHE A 322 19.53 -3.45 -44.75
C PHE A 322 20.35 -2.41 -45.51
N HIS A 323 20.16 -2.40 -46.83
CA HIS A 323 20.62 -1.38 -47.76
C HIS A 323 19.50 -0.37 -48.00
N LEU A 324 19.93 0.90 -48.10
CA LEU A 324 19.21 2.14 -48.48
C LEU A 324 18.15 2.67 -47.51
#